data_AF-A0AAU3SEP5-F1
#
_entry.id   AF-A0AAU3SEP5-F1
#
_cell.length_a   1.000
_cell.length_b   1.000
_cell.length_c   1.000
_cell.angle_alpha   90.00
_cell.angle_beta   90.00
_cell.angle_gamma   90.00
#
_symmetry.space_group_name_H-M   'P 1'
#
loop_
_entity.id
_entity.type
_entity.pdbx_description
1 polymer ?
#
loop_
_entity_poly.entity_id
_entity_poly.type
_entity_poly.pdbx_seq_one_letter_code
_entity_poly.pdbx_strand_id
1 'polypeptide(L)'
;MARTKRTLTVALAAAAVAATGFTGTAAAAPAAKLAGVRCVGTSFSGTLNTNMAICNSGYTVTMQDNGDLVLRRSNGSPCYASGTRAPGDASATFNKTLVGPPYLDINSVSQGQIGRVWGAHNFTQMGTNASVNNKGEFYVGYKKVGYC
;
A
#
# COMPACT_ATOMS: atom_id res chain seq x y z
N MET A 1 -74.42 29.77 -3.39
CA MET A 1 -72.97 30.07 -3.40
C MET A 1 -72.36 29.56 -2.10
N ALA A 2 -71.53 28.51 -2.16
CA ALA A 2 -70.74 28.02 -1.03
C ALA A 2 -69.54 27.21 -1.56
N ARG A 3 -68.33 27.55 -1.12
CA ARG A 3 -67.05 26.84 -1.37
C ARG A 3 -66.68 26.07 -0.09
N THR A 4 -66.32 24.78 -0.18
CA THR A 4 -65.43 24.04 0.75
C THR A 4 -65.02 22.72 0.07
N LYS A 5 -63.85 22.59 -0.59
CA LYS A 5 -62.50 22.17 -0.14
C LYS A 5 -62.35 20.78 0.54
N ARG A 6 -61.59 19.92 -0.18
CA ARG A 6 -60.61 18.87 0.23
C ARG A 6 -61.19 17.64 0.97
N THR A 7 -60.76 16.42 0.66
CA THR A 7 -59.41 15.91 0.96
C THR A 7 -59.09 14.66 0.13
N LEU A 8 -57.95 14.63 -0.58
CA LEU A 8 -57.39 13.40 -1.17
C LEU A 8 -56.47 12.74 -0.13
N THR A 9 -56.77 11.50 0.23
CA THR A 9 -55.88 10.61 0.98
C THR A 9 -54.94 9.91 0.00
N VAL A 10 -53.65 10.25 0.06
CA VAL A 10 -52.58 9.51 -0.64
C VAL A 10 -52.10 8.40 0.30
N ALA A 11 -52.29 7.15 -0.09
CA ALA A 11 -51.73 6.00 0.63
C ALA A 11 -50.23 5.89 0.31
N LEU A 12 -49.38 6.06 1.32
CA LEU A 12 -47.97 5.67 1.25
C LEU A 12 -47.87 4.14 1.33
N ALA A 13 -47.47 3.50 0.24
CA ALA A 13 -46.97 2.14 0.26
C ALA A 13 -45.48 2.17 0.60
N ALA A 14 -45.12 1.74 1.80
CA ALA A 14 -43.74 1.50 2.20
C ALA A 14 -43.24 0.21 1.52
N ALA A 15 -42.42 0.36 0.48
CA ALA A 15 -41.66 -0.75 -0.09
C ALA A 15 -40.36 -0.91 0.72
N ALA A 16 -40.29 -1.98 1.51
CA ALA A 16 -39.08 -2.42 2.19
C ALA A 16 -38.04 -2.83 1.14
N VAL A 17 -36.98 -2.05 0.98
CA VAL A 17 -35.82 -2.45 0.18
C VAL A 17 -34.97 -3.37 1.05
N ALA A 18 -34.99 -4.66 0.72
CA ALA A 18 -34.10 -5.65 1.32
C ALA A 18 -32.64 -5.28 0.99
N ALA A 19 -31.87 -4.99 2.03
CA ALA A 19 -30.43 -4.80 1.94
C ALA A 19 -29.78 -6.14 1.55
N THR A 20 -29.45 -6.33 0.28
CA THR A 20 -28.51 -7.37 -0.12
C THR A 20 -27.12 -6.92 0.29
N GLY A 21 -26.60 -7.55 1.36
CA GLY A 21 -25.26 -7.32 1.85
C GLY A 21 -24.24 -7.65 0.75
N PHE A 22 -23.54 -6.62 0.26
CA PHE A 22 -22.30 -6.81 -0.46
C PHE A 22 -21.24 -7.30 0.53
N THR A 23 -21.14 -8.62 0.70
CA THR A 23 -19.93 -9.24 1.24
C THR A 23 -18.89 -9.28 0.13
N GLY A 24 -18.37 -8.11 -0.23
CA GLY A 24 -17.15 -8.00 -1.00
C GLY A 24 -15.99 -8.48 -0.14
N THR A 25 -15.75 -9.79 -0.11
CA THR A 25 -14.44 -10.30 0.28
C THR A 25 -13.49 -9.83 -0.80
N ALA A 26 -12.73 -8.77 -0.52
CA ALA A 26 -11.58 -8.41 -1.33
C ALA A 26 -10.67 -9.63 -1.32
N ALA A 27 -10.74 -10.44 -2.38
CA ALA A 27 -9.83 -11.54 -2.59
C ALA A 27 -8.43 -10.92 -2.62
N ALA A 28 -7.64 -11.20 -1.58
CA ALA A 28 -6.22 -10.90 -1.58
C ALA A 28 -5.66 -11.59 -2.83
N ALA A 29 -5.31 -10.80 -3.84
CA ALA A 29 -4.81 -11.32 -5.09
C ALA A 29 -3.66 -12.29 -4.78
N PRO A 30 -3.65 -13.51 -5.35
CA PRO A 30 -2.57 -14.44 -5.11
C PRO A 30 -1.28 -13.75 -5.54
N ALA A 31 -0.36 -13.63 -4.59
CA ALA A 31 0.96 -13.09 -4.81
C ALA A 31 1.71 -13.98 -5.81
N ALA A 32 1.58 -13.68 -7.10
CA ALA A 32 2.46 -14.23 -8.11
C ALA A 32 3.89 -13.93 -7.67
N LYS A 33 4.68 -14.99 -7.45
CA LYS A 33 6.13 -14.87 -7.27
C LYS A 33 6.64 -14.37 -8.61
N LEU A 34 6.87 -13.06 -8.68
CA LEU A 34 6.99 -12.36 -9.95
C LEU A 34 8.27 -12.82 -10.65
N ALA A 35 8.12 -13.63 -11.70
CA ALA A 35 9.20 -14.00 -12.60
C ALA A 35 9.71 -12.71 -13.25
N GLY A 36 10.91 -12.25 -12.88
CA GLY A 36 11.49 -10.99 -13.34
C GLY A 36 11.83 -9.97 -12.25
N VAL A 37 11.66 -10.29 -10.95
CA VAL A 37 12.09 -9.38 -9.87
C VAL A 37 13.62 -9.30 -9.79
N ARG A 38 14.17 -8.08 -9.89
CA ARG A 38 15.60 -7.82 -9.71
C ARG A 38 15.91 -7.40 -8.29
N CYS A 39 16.69 -8.20 -7.57
CA CYS A 39 17.24 -7.81 -6.27
C CYS A 39 18.37 -6.76 -6.43
N VAL A 40 18.31 -5.67 -5.65
CA VAL A 40 19.34 -4.61 -5.63
C VAL A 40 20.19 -4.59 -4.37
N GLY A 41 20.08 -5.62 -3.53
CA GLY A 41 20.76 -5.73 -2.24
C GLY A 41 19.75 -5.83 -1.09
N THR A 42 20.21 -5.56 0.13
CA THR A 42 19.37 -5.64 1.35
C THR A 42 18.71 -4.31 1.71
N SER A 43 19.07 -3.23 1.02
CA SER A 43 18.60 -1.87 1.29
C SER A 43 18.69 -0.97 0.07
N PHE A 44 17.93 0.13 0.04
CA PHE A 44 18.04 1.19 -0.96
C PHE A 44 17.85 2.57 -0.32
N SER A 45 18.54 3.59 -0.85
CA SER A 45 18.44 4.99 -0.42
C SER A 45 17.98 5.94 -1.53
N GLY A 46 17.74 5.43 -2.73
CA GLY A 46 17.20 6.16 -3.88
C GLY A 46 15.85 5.59 -4.30
N THR A 47 15.69 5.28 -5.58
CA THR A 47 14.44 4.75 -6.14
C THR A 47 14.49 3.25 -6.36
N LEU A 48 13.46 2.55 -5.90
CA LEU A 48 13.15 1.16 -6.20
C LEU A 48 12.02 1.14 -7.25
N ASN A 49 12.37 0.89 -8.52
CA ASN A 49 11.38 0.89 -9.61
C ASN A 49 10.52 -0.39 -9.61
N THR A 50 9.46 -0.39 -10.42
CA THR A 50 8.66 -1.57 -10.72
C THR A 50 9.53 -2.81 -10.96
N ASN A 51 9.12 -3.94 -10.37
CA ASN A 51 9.78 -5.24 -10.45
C ASN A 51 11.22 -5.25 -9.90
N MET A 52 11.56 -4.29 -9.05
CA MET A 52 12.80 -4.31 -8.27
C MET A 52 12.50 -4.61 -6.80
N ALA A 53 13.46 -5.24 -6.13
CA ALA A 53 13.33 -5.60 -4.73
C ALA A 53 14.62 -5.40 -3.94
N ILE A 54 14.46 -5.23 -2.64
CA ILE A 54 15.51 -5.56 -1.67
C ILE A 54 15.26 -6.95 -1.11
N CYS A 55 16.32 -7.72 -0.93
CA CYS A 55 16.27 -9.15 -0.69
C CYS A 55 17.25 -9.52 0.43
N ASN A 56 16.77 -10.28 1.43
CA ASN A 56 17.62 -10.78 2.51
C ASN A 56 17.09 -12.13 3.03
N SER A 57 17.90 -13.18 2.97
CA SER A 57 17.66 -14.48 3.63
C SER A 57 16.23 -15.04 3.47
N GLY A 58 15.68 -14.99 2.26
CA GLY A 58 14.33 -15.48 1.98
C GLY A 58 13.20 -14.49 2.24
N TYR A 59 13.51 -13.22 2.52
CA TYR A 59 12.54 -12.13 2.58
C TYR A 59 12.81 -11.13 1.46
N THR A 60 11.75 -10.66 0.81
CA THR A 60 11.85 -9.70 -0.29
C THR A 60 10.84 -8.58 -0.12
N VAL A 61 11.30 -7.33 -0.20
CA VAL A 61 10.41 -6.16 -0.32
C VAL A 61 10.48 -5.70 -1.76
N THR A 62 9.36 -5.84 -2.47
CA THR A 62 9.28 -5.64 -3.92
C THR A 62 8.33 -4.51 -4.24
N MET A 63 8.76 -3.59 -5.11
CA MET A 63 7.84 -2.68 -5.78
C MET A 63 7.20 -3.45 -6.94
N GLN A 64 5.95 -3.84 -6.78
CA GLN A 64 5.27 -4.71 -7.74
C GLN A 64 4.77 -3.94 -8.97
N ASP A 65 4.56 -4.67 -10.06
CA ASP A 65 3.85 -4.22 -11.27
C ASP A 65 2.45 -3.68 -10.99
N ASN A 66 1.78 -4.21 -9.97
CA ASN A 66 0.48 -3.73 -9.56
C ASN A 66 0.53 -2.38 -8.81
N GLY A 67 1.71 -1.82 -8.57
CA GLY A 67 1.89 -0.56 -7.85
C GLY A 67 1.86 -0.67 -6.32
N ASP A 68 1.94 -1.88 -5.78
CA ASP A 68 2.02 -2.14 -4.35
C ASP A 68 3.47 -2.42 -3.91
N LEU A 69 3.89 -1.88 -2.77
CA LEU A 69 5.18 -2.17 -2.15
C LEU A 69 4.97 -3.24 -1.09
N VAL A 70 5.46 -4.45 -1.35
CA VAL A 70 5.08 -5.63 -0.55
C VAL A 70 6.30 -6.38 -0.04
N LEU A 71 6.29 -6.68 1.26
CA LEU A 71 7.20 -7.62 1.90
C LEU A 71 6.63 -9.04 1.80
N ARG A 72 7.44 -9.99 1.34
CA ARG A 72 7.09 -11.40 1.24
C ARG A 72 8.16 -12.31 1.81
N ARG A 73 7.73 -13.49 2.25
CA ARG A 73 8.60 -14.66 2.45
C ARG A 73 8.92 -15.33 1.11
N SER A 74 9.94 -16.19 1.11
CA SER A 74 10.42 -16.95 -0.05
C SER A 74 9.38 -17.91 -0.62
N ASN A 75 8.43 -18.34 0.22
CA ASN A 75 7.25 -19.13 -0.14
C ASN A 75 6.14 -18.31 -0.82
N GLY A 76 6.32 -17.00 -1.00
CA GLY A 76 5.36 -16.10 -1.64
C GLY A 76 4.32 -15.48 -0.71
N SER A 77 4.25 -15.89 0.57
CA SER A 77 3.29 -15.32 1.52
C SER A 77 3.59 -13.84 1.79
N PRO A 78 2.60 -12.94 1.64
CA PRO A 78 2.75 -11.53 2.01
C PRO A 78 2.74 -11.36 3.52
N CYS A 79 3.62 -10.50 4.02
CA CYS A 79 3.68 -10.14 5.44
C CYS A 79 3.30 -8.68 5.67
N TYR A 80 3.58 -7.82 4.70
CA TYR A 80 3.21 -6.41 4.72
C TYR A 80 2.99 -5.92 3.30
N ALA A 81 2.04 -5.01 3.11
CA ALA A 81 1.76 -4.31 1.87
C ALA A 81 1.51 -2.82 2.17
N SER A 82 1.92 -1.93 1.27
CA SER A 82 1.60 -0.49 1.39
C SER A 82 0.14 -0.20 1.08
N GLY A 83 -0.56 -1.11 0.39
CA GLY A 83 -1.97 -0.94 0.00
C GLY A 83 -2.15 0.02 -1.17
N THR A 84 -1.08 0.31 -1.90
CA THR A 84 -1.10 1.19 -3.06
C THR A 84 -1.40 0.41 -4.34
N ARG A 85 -1.91 1.10 -5.36
CA ARG A 85 -2.26 0.47 -6.64
C ARG A 85 -1.99 1.44 -7.80
N ALA A 86 -1.32 0.95 -8.84
CA ALA A 86 -1.02 1.69 -10.06
C ALA A 86 -0.79 0.76 -11.27
N PRO A 87 -0.83 1.29 -12.52
CA PRO A 87 -0.73 0.49 -13.75
C PRO A 87 0.73 0.25 -14.22
N GLY A 88 1.52 -0.51 -13.46
CA GLY A 88 2.85 -0.99 -13.94
C GLY A 88 3.98 0.02 -13.91
N ASP A 89 3.70 1.27 -13.58
CA ASP A 89 4.59 2.42 -13.72
C ASP A 89 4.99 3.04 -12.36
N ALA A 90 4.89 2.24 -11.31
CA ALA A 90 5.10 2.69 -9.94
C ALA A 90 6.55 2.54 -9.48
N SER A 91 6.96 3.42 -8.57
CA SER A 91 8.27 3.39 -7.95
C SER A 91 8.19 3.84 -6.50
N ALA A 92 9.05 3.26 -5.65
CA ALA A 92 9.21 3.69 -4.27
C ALA A 92 10.53 4.45 -4.12
N THR A 93 10.47 5.74 -3.78
CA THR A 93 11.65 6.59 -3.62
C THR A 93 11.86 6.94 -2.16
N PHE A 94 13.07 6.65 -1.64
CA PHE A 94 13.46 7.03 -0.29
C PHE A 94 13.83 8.52 -0.23
N ASN A 95 13.15 9.24 0.65
CA ASN A 95 13.38 10.65 0.90
C ASN A 95 13.97 10.82 2.30
N LYS A 96 15.25 11.20 2.33
CA LYS A 96 15.91 11.62 3.57
C LYS A 96 15.47 13.03 3.93
N THR A 97 15.07 13.23 5.17
CA THR A 97 14.73 14.52 5.74
C THR A 97 15.76 14.89 6.82
N LEU A 98 16.17 16.16 6.85
CA LEU A 98 17.02 16.70 7.92
C LEU A 98 16.20 17.04 9.16
N VAL A 99 14.95 17.46 8.96
CA VAL A 99 13.98 17.80 9.99
C VAL A 99 12.74 16.94 9.77
N GLY A 100 12.37 16.14 10.78
CA GLY A 100 11.24 15.21 10.71
C GLY A 100 11.58 13.82 10.13
N PRO A 101 10.67 12.84 10.23
CA PRO A 101 10.95 11.45 9.87
C PRO A 101 11.20 11.28 8.36
N PRO A 102 12.15 10.41 7.96
CA PRO A 102 12.29 10.02 6.56
C PRO A 102 11.06 9.24 6.10
N TYR A 103 10.86 9.17 4.80
CA TYR A 103 9.71 8.47 4.23
C TYR A 103 10.03 7.87 2.86
N LEU A 104 9.22 6.90 2.45
CA LEU A 104 9.14 6.47 1.06
C LEU A 104 7.93 7.12 0.41
N ASP A 105 8.15 7.76 -0.73
CA ASP A 105 7.05 8.11 -1.63
C ASP A 105 6.86 7.00 -2.65
N ILE A 106 5.61 6.55 -2.78
CA ILE A 106 5.20 5.64 -3.83
C ILE A 106 4.53 6.50 -4.89
N ASN A 107 5.20 6.62 -6.03
CA ASN A 107 4.77 7.43 -7.15
C ASN A 107 4.50 6.55 -8.35
N SER A 108 3.47 6.87 -9.11
CA SER A 108 3.18 6.34 -10.44
C SER A 108 3.35 7.46 -11.45
N VAL A 109 3.94 7.17 -12.61
CA VAL A 109 4.11 8.17 -13.68
C VAL A 109 2.76 8.69 -14.16
N SER A 110 1.74 7.84 -14.23
CA SER A 110 0.40 8.16 -14.70
C SER A 110 -0.52 8.75 -13.64
N GLN A 111 -0.29 8.46 -12.35
CA GLN A 111 -1.20 8.86 -11.26
C GLN A 111 -0.59 9.85 -10.25
N GLY A 112 0.71 10.16 -10.36
CA GLY A 112 1.42 10.97 -9.38
C GLY A 112 1.69 10.20 -8.09
N GLN A 113 1.66 10.89 -6.95
CA GLN A 113 1.87 10.24 -5.65
C GLN A 113 0.65 9.42 -5.25
N ILE A 114 0.82 8.11 -5.14
CA ILE A 114 -0.25 7.15 -4.79
C ILE A 114 -0.17 6.66 -3.34
N GLY A 115 0.94 6.91 -2.66
CA GLY A 115 1.08 6.60 -1.26
C GLY A 115 2.39 7.07 -0.64
N ARG A 116 2.43 7.01 0.69
CA ARG A 116 3.61 7.34 1.48
C ARG A 116 3.76 6.36 2.64
N VAL A 117 4.98 5.87 2.82
CA VAL A 117 5.36 5.02 3.95
C VAL A 117 6.28 5.81 4.87
N TRP A 118 5.78 6.15 6.06
CA TRP A 118 6.54 6.91 7.04
C TRP A 118 7.55 6.05 7.80
N GLY A 119 8.81 6.46 7.76
CA GLY A 119 9.88 5.93 8.58
C GLY A 119 10.02 6.66 9.91
N ALA A 120 11.17 6.46 10.55
CA ALA A 120 11.63 7.26 11.67
C ALA A 120 13.15 7.44 11.57
N HIS A 121 13.67 8.49 12.16
CA HIS A 121 15.09 8.61 12.45
C HIS A 121 15.29 8.74 13.96
N ASN A 122 16.51 8.57 14.43
CA ASN A 122 16.90 9.01 15.76
C ASN A 122 17.82 10.24 15.62
N PHE A 123 17.89 11.11 16.64
CA PHE A 123 18.63 12.37 16.54
C PHE A 123 20.14 12.19 16.31
N THR A 124 20.69 11.02 16.67
CA THR A 124 22.12 10.70 16.51
C THR A 124 22.43 9.97 15.21
N GLN A 125 21.40 9.48 14.51
CA GLN A 125 21.48 8.68 13.30
C GLN A 125 20.24 8.95 12.45
N MET A 126 20.44 9.82 11.47
CA MET A 126 19.44 10.12 10.44
C MET A 126 19.23 8.84 9.62
N GLY A 127 18.03 8.25 9.65
CA GLY A 127 17.71 7.08 8.82
C GLY A 127 18.10 7.34 7.36
N THR A 128 18.98 6.51 6.80
CA THR A 128 19.62 6.76 5.49
C THR A 128 19.07 5.92 4.36
N ASN A 129 18.26 4.90 4.66
CA ASN A 129 17.76 3.95 3.69
C ASN A 129 16.45 3.30 4.16
N ALA A 130 15.83 2.56 3.24
CA ALA A 130 14.89 1.50 3.56
C ALA A 130 15.59 0.14 3.40
N SER A 131 15.32 -0.80 4.30
CA SER A 131 16.05 -2.06 4.39
C SER A 131 15.20 -3.24 4.84
N VAL A 132 15.63 -4.45 4.49
CA VAL A 132 15.05 -5.70 4.98
C VAL A 132 16.14 -6.54 5.62
N ASN A 133 15.87 -7.03 6.83
CA ASN A 133 16.81 -7.88 7.56
C ASN A 133 16.52 -9.38 7.36
N ASN A 134 17.37 -10.22 7.94
CA ASN A 134 17.26 -11.68 7.86
C ASN A 134 16.14 -12.28 8.74
N LYS A 135 15.40 -11.43 9.48
CA LYS A 135 14.22 -11.82 10.27
C LYS A 135 12.91 -11.50 9.55
N GLY A 136 12.98 -10.89 8.36
CA GLY A 136 11.80 -10.46 7.63
C GLY A 136 11.18 -9.19 8.19
N GLU A 137 11.98 -8.32 8.79
CA GLU A 137 11.53 -7.00 9.22
C GLU A 137 11.92 -5.96 8.15
N PHE A 138 10.94 -5.19 7.71
CA PHE A 138 11.10 -4.11 6.76
C PHE A 138 11.17 -2.77 7.52
N TYR A 139 12.27 -2.03 7.31
CA TYR A 139 12.54 -0.76 7.94
C TYR A 139 12.58 0.38 6.94
N VAL A 140 12.10 1.55 7.36
CA VAL A 140 12.34 2.83 6.70
C VAL A 140 13.01 3.75 7.71
N GLY A 141 14.30 4.03 7.49
CA GLY A 141 15.18 4.53 8.54
C GLY A 141 15.24 3.54 9.70
N TYR A 142 14.84 4.00 10.89
CA TYR A 142 14.82 3.24 12.14
C TYR A 142 13.44 2.70 12.52
N LYS A 143 12.40 3.02 11.75
CA LYS A 143 11.06 2.51 12.02
C LYS A 143 10.86 1.18 11.32
N LYS A 144 10.46 0.18 12.09
CA LYS A 144 9.90 -1.06 11.56
C LYS A 144 8.52 -0.76 10.99
N VAL A 145 8.38 -0.88 9.68
CA VAL A 145 7.15 -0.60 8.94
C VAL A 145 6.30 -1.86 8.79
N GLY A 146 6.94 -3.00 8.53
CA GLY A 146 6.27 -4.28 8.31
C GLY A 146 7.15 -5.44 8.76
N TYR A 147 6.54 -6.58 9.05
CA TYR A 147 7.28 -7.76 9.46
C TYR A 147 6.51 -9.05 9.15
N CYS A 148 7.29 -10.11 8.96
CA CYS A 148 6.88 -11.50 9.02
C CYS A 148 7.15 -12.06 10.42
#